data_AF-A0A1G7ESN8-F1
#
_entry.id   AF-A0A1G7ESN8-F1
#
_cell.length_a   1.000
_cell.length_b   1.000
_cell.length_c   1.000
_cell.angle_alpha   90.00
_cell.angle_beta   90.00
_cell.angle_gamma   90.00
#
_symmetry.space_group_name_H-M   'P 1'
#
loop_
_entity.id
_entity.type
_entity.pdbx_description
1 polymer ?
#
loop_
_entity_poly.entity_id
_entity_poly.type
_entity_poly.pdbx_seq_one_letter_code
_entity_poly.pdbx_strand_id
1 'polypeptide(L)' 'MASIEPESVAGRATAENGIVMLDGPNGVAVAMTPAAARDTGRSLIAAADAAEGQAQPSQE' A
#
# COMPACT_ATOMS: atom_id res chain seq x y z
N MET A 1 21.41 18.08 -10.73
CA MET A 1 20.91 16.95 -9.92
C MET A 1 19.52 17.34 -9.47
N ALA A 2 18.48 16.57 -9.80
CA ALA A 2 17.14 16.86 -9.29
C ALA A 2 17.13 16.55 -7.79
N SER A 3 16.78 17.52 -6.95
CA SER A 3 16.55 17.26 -5.52
C SER A 3 15.34 16.36 -5.39
N ILE A 4 15.53 15.19 -4.78
CA ILE A 4 14.44 14.30 -4.43
C ILE A 4 13.91 14.79 -3.08
N GLU A 5 12.78 15.48 -3.08
CA GLU A 5 12.10 15.81 -1.83
C GLU A 5 11.32 14.58 -1.36
N PRO A 6 11.56 14.07 -0.13
CA PRO A 6 10.92 12.87 0.34
C PRO A 6 9.45 13.15 0.67
N GLU A 7 8.59 12.24 0.23
CA GLU A 7 7.17 12.37 0.46
C GLU A 7 6.82 12.06 1.92
N SER A 8 6.03 12.95 2.51
CA SER A 8 5.63 12.87 3.92
C SER A 8 4.27 12.22 4.11
N VAL A 9 3.49 12.08 3.04
CA VAL A 9 2.20 11.39 3.04
C VAL A 9 2.40 9.91 2.77
N ALA A 10 1.81 9.06 3.61
CA ALA A 10 1.84 7.61 3.41
C ALA A 10 0.95 7.19 2.21
N GLY A 11 1.37 6.15 1.50
CA GLY A 11 0.51 5.48 0.53
C GLY A 11 -0.59 4.69 1.23
N ARG A 12 -1.74 4.54 0.56
CA ARG A 12 -2.88 3.77 1.03
C ARG A 12 -3.00 2.50 0.21
N ALA A 13 -2.96 1.35 0.88
CA ALA A 13 -3.20 0.06 0.25
C ALA A 13 -4.63 -0.43 0.49
N THR A 14 -5.21 -1.05 -0.53
CA THR A 14 -6.54 -1.66 -0.52
C THR A 14 -6.46 -3.09 -1.05
N ALA A 15 -7.47 -3.90 -0.72
CA ALA A 15 -7.59 -5.28 -1.17
C ALA A 15 -8.82 -5.44 -2.06
N GLU A 16 -8.64 -5.91 -3.29
CA GLU A 16 -9.70 -6.09 -4.27
C GLU A 16 -9.54 -7.44 -4.97
N ASN A 17 -10.53 -8.34 -4.81
CA ASN A 17 -10.54 -9.67 -5.42
C ASN A 17 -9.26 -10.49 -5.19
N GLY A 18 -8.70 -10.42 -3.98
CA GLY A 18 -7.44 -11.10 -3.64
C GLY A 18 -6.18 -10.42 -4.18
N ILE A 19 -6.29 -9.21 -4.71
CA ILE A 19 -5.17 -8.40 -5.21
C ILE A 19 -4.97 -7.21 -4.27
N VAL A 20 -3.72 -6.93 -3.91
CA VAL A 20 -3.37 -5.72 -3.16
C VAL A 20 -3.07 -4.59 -4.14
N MET A 21 -3.77 -3.47 -3.98
CA MET A 21 -3.55 -2.24 -4.74
C MET A 21 -2.94 -1.19 -3.81
N LEU A 22 -1.93 -0.45 -4.28
CA LEU A 22 -1.28 0.61 -3.50
C LEU A 22 -1.44 1.95 -4.23
N ASP A 23 -2.28 2.81 -3.66
CA ASP A 23 -2.43 4.20 -4.08
C ASP A 23 -1.45 5.07 -3.31
N GLY A 24 -0.34 5.42 -3.95
CA GLY A 24 0.57 6.46 -3.48
C GLY A 24 0.12 7.85 -3.93
N PRO A 25 0.49 8.92 -3.22
CA PRO A 25 0.47 10.25 -3.83
C PRO A 25 1.26 10.19 -5.14
N ASN A 26 0.58 10.47 -6.26
CA ASN A 26 1.07 10.37 -7.65
C ASN A 26 1.11 8.98 -8.30
N GLY A 27 0.65 7.90 -7.63
CA GLY A 27 0.55 6.56 -8.23
C GLY A 27 1.86 5.90 -8.66
N VAL A 28 3.02 6.46 -8.27
CA VAL A 28 4.37 5.98 -8.58
C VAL A 28 5.16 5.85 -7.28
N ALA A 29 6.04 4.85 -7.19
CA ALA A 29 6.96 4.72 -6.06
C ALA A 29 7.91 5.93 -5.99
N VAL A 30 7.83 6.70 -4.90
CA VAL A 30 8.66 7.88 -4.62
C VAL A 30 9.52 7.67 -3.38
N ALA A 31 10.57 8.47 -3.21
CA ALA A 31 11.28 8.51 -1.94
C ALA A 31 10.34 9.01 -0.84
N MET A 32 10.39 8.39 0.34
CA MET A 32 9.49 8.68 1.45
C MET A 32 10.27 9.03 2.70
N THR A 33 9.63 9.80 3.58
CA THR A 33 10.12 9.91 4.96
C THR A 33 10.01 8.54 5.66
N PRO A 34 10.86 8.25 6.68
CA PRO A 34 10.76 7.00 7.42
C PRO A 34 9.38 6.74 8.06
N ALA A 35 8.70 7.80 8.49
CA ALA A 35 7.35 7.71 9.04
C ALA A 35 6.33 7.30 7.96
N ALA A 36 6.33 7.99 6.81
CA ALA A 36 5.46 7.66 5.68
C ALA A 36 5.71 6.24 5.16
N ALA A 37 6.97 5.80 5.09
CA ALA A 37 7.33 4.44 4.69
C ALA A 37 6.79 3.39 5.68
N ARG A 38 6.90 3.63 6.99
CA ARG A 38 6.37 2.73 8.02
C ARG A 38 4.85 2.60 7.92
N ASP A 39 4.14 3.71 7.76
CA ASP A 39 2.68 3.71 7.70
C ASP A 39 2.16 3.10 6.38
N THR A 40 2.87 3.33 5.27
CA THR A 40 2.61 2.64 3.99
C THR A 40 2.78 1.12 4.15
N GLY A 41 3.86 0.68 4.81
CA GLY A 41 4.11 -0.73 5.08
C GLY A 41 3.01 -1.38 5.92
N ARG A 42 2.51 -0.69 6.95
CA ARG A 42 1.35 -1.15 7.75
C ARG A 42 0.10 -1.31 6.90
N SER A 43 -0.16 -0.34 6.01
CA SER A 43 -1.31 -0.42 5.11
C SER A 43 -1.20 -1.63 4.17
N LEU A 44 -0.01 -1.88 3.62
CA LEU A 44 0.25 -3.02 2.72
C LEU A 44 0.01 -4.37 3.42
N ILE A 45 0.49 -4.52 4.66
CA ILE A 45 0.27 -5.74 5.44
C ILE A 45 -1.23 -5.96 5.66
N ALA A 46 -1.95 -4.92 6.11
CA ALA A 46 -3.40 -5.03 6.33
C ALA A 46 -4.18 -5.36 5.05
N ALA A 47 -3.77 -4.81 3.90
CA ALA A 47 -4.37 -5.12 2.62
C ALA A 47 -4.06 -6.55 2.16
N ALA A 48 -2.84 -7.05 2.40
CA ALA A 48 -2.49 -8.45 2.12
C ALA A 48 -3.36 -9.41 2.92
N ASP A 49 -3.50 -9.20 4.24
CA ASP A 49 -4.35 -10.02 5.11
C ASP A 49 -5.81 -10.03 4.61
N ALA A 50 -6.34 -8.87 4.20
CA ALA A 50 -7.68 -8.76 3.66
C ALA A 50 -7.83 -9.46 2.30
N ALA A 51 -6.85 -9.35 1.42
CA ALA A 51 -6.83 -9.99 0.10
C ALA A 51 -6.79 -11.52 0.22
N GLU A 52 -5.97 -12.06 1.13
CA GLU A 52 -5.93 -13.49 1.43
C GLU A 52 -7.30 -14.01 1.90
N GLY A 53 -8.00 -13.24 2.73
CA GLY A 53 -9.37 -13.56 3.16
C GLY A 53 -10.43 -13.49 2.05
N GLN A 54 -10.22 -12.67 1.02
CA GLN A 54 -11.12 -12.58 -0.14
C GLN A 54 -10.97 -13.77 -1.10
N ALA A 55 -9.76 -14.34 -1.17
CA ALA A 55 -9.47 -15.46 -2.06
C ALA A 55 -10.10 -16.78 -1.59
N GLN A 56 -10.65 -16.83 -0.38
CA GLN A 56 -11.39 -17.99 0.09
C GLN A 56 -12.83 -17.91 -0.44
N PRO A 57 -13.20 -18.71 -1.45
CA PRO A 57 -14.59 -18.83 -1.82
C PRO A 57 -15.29 -19.42 -0.59
N SER A 58 -16.45 -18.88 -0.25
CA SER A 58 -17.49 -19.68 0.40
C SER A 58 -17.55 -21.00 -0.38
N GLN A 59 -17.07 -22.09 0.22
CA GLN A 59 -17.20 -23.40 -0.38
C GLN A 59 -18.68 -23.78 -0.27
N GLU A 60 -19.44 -23.51 -1.33
CA GLU A 60 -20.80 -24.03 -1.58
C GLU A 60 -20.76 -25.03 -2.74
#